data_AF-A0A448X9Q4-F1
#
_entry.id   AF-A0A448X9Q4-F1
#
_cell.length_a   1.000
_cell.length_b   1.000
_cell.length_c   1.000
_cell.angle_alpha   90.00
_cell.angle_beta   90.00
_cell.angle_gamma   90.00
#
_symmetry.space_group_name_H-M   'P 1'
#
loop_
_entity.id
_entity.type
_entity.pdbx_description
1 polymer ?
#
loop_
_entity_poly.entity_id
_entity_poly.type
_entity_poly.pdbx_seq_one_letter_code
_entity_poly.pdbx_strand_id
1 'polypeptide(L)'
;MPSMGVPFLFKWLSNKYPKIIRCCAHLDAPKMVMNNTSENGLHFDNLYLDMNNIIHPCTHPSDRLPPIGETAQHTAIFTAIDGLVKLVKPRKLLYLAIDGVAPRAKISQQRSRRFLMVKETKLMRENSTDLEKFHQFANQSLAILQRRVSGPTNTGLTLSIEETISNSSSANFDFDSNCITPGTKFMSNLSDALKFHIQSRLEYDSLWKHLVVILSDASVPGEGEHKIMEYIRKEKQNRPNDLPIEAFPRF
;
A
#
# COMPACT_ATOMS: atom_id res chain seq x y z
N MET A 1 -0.08 22.79 19.13
CA MET A 1 -1.02 21.65 19.24
C MET A 1 -0.43 20.48 18.47
N PRO A 2 -0.40 19.25 19.02
CA PRO A 2 0.12 18.10 18.27
C PRO A 2 -0.75 17.89 17.04
N SER A 3 -0.15 17.78 15.85
CA SER A 3 -0.90 17.53 14.62
C SER A 3 -1.63 16.20 14.77
N MET A 4 -2.96 16.22 14.77
CA MET A 4 -3.74 14.99 14.75
C MET A 4 -3.54 14.31 13.41
N GLY A 5 -2.64 13.34 13.35
CA GLY A 5 -2.43 12.52 12.15
C GLY A 5 -3.68 11.72 11.81
N VAL A 6 -3.82 11.34 10.54
CA VAL A 6 -4.93 10.51 10.02
C VAL A 6 -5.21 9.25 10.88
N PRO A 7 -4.21 8.53 11.43
CA PRO A 7 -4.47 7.39 12.32
C PRO A 7 -5.19 7.76 13.62
N PHE A 8 -4.93 8.95 14.17
CA PHE A 8 -5.64 9.43 15.37
C PHE A 8 -7.09 9.80 15.05
N LEU A 9 -7.34 10.38 13.88
CA LEU A 9 -8.71 10.69 13.45
C LEU A 9 -9.52 9.41 13.23
N PHE A 10 -8.96 8.42 12.55
CA PHE A 10 -9.65 7.13 12.36
C PHE A 10 -9.95 6.46 13.70
N LYS A 11 -8.97 6.38 14.61
CA LYS A 11 -9.16 5.82 15.95
C LYS A 11 -10.22 6.57 16.76
N TRP A 12 -10.25 7.90 16.64
CA TRP A 12 -11.26 8.71 17.31
C TRP A 12 -12.66 8.47 16.72
N LEU A 13 -12.78 8.44 15.39
CA LEU A 13 -14.05 8.16 14.71
C LEU A 13 -14.56 6.75 14.99
N SER A 14 -13.69 5.74 14.96
CA SER A 14 -14.04 4.35 15.26
C SER A 14 -14.59 4.19 16.67
N ASN A 15 -13.97 4.88 17.63
CA ASN A 15 -14.38 4.82 19.03
C ASN A 15 -15.67 5.59 19.28
N LYS A 16 -15.83 6.76 18.64
CA LYS A 16 -17.00 7.62 18.85
C LYS A 16 -18.24 7.14 18.09
N TYR A 17 -18.06 6.57 16.89
CA TYR A 17 -19.13 6.14 16.01
C TYR A 17 -18.89 4.72 15.48
N PRO A 18 -18.92 3.67 16.34
CA PRO A 18 -18.55 2.31 15.93
C PRO A 18 -19.39 1.74 14.77
N LYS A 19 -20.63 2.24 14.59
CA LYS A 19 -21.54 1.82 13.51
C LYS A 19 -21.07 2.20 12.10
N ILE A 20 -20.09 3.11 11.96
CA ILE A 20 -19.54 3.50 10.64
C ILE A 20 -18.57 2.46 10.08
N ILE A 21 -18.04 1.57 10.94
CA ILE A 21 -17.13 0.51 10.53
C ILE A 21 -17.93 -0.77 10.34
N ARG A 22 -17.82 -1.36 9.15
CA ARG A 22 -18.42 -2.65 8.82
C ARG A 22 -17.37 -3.55 8.19
N CYS A 23 -17.31 -4.80 8.64
CA CYS A 23 -16.37 -5.77 8.08
C CYS A 23 -16.80 -6.19 6.68
N CYS A 24 -15.91 -6.05 5.69
CA CYS A 24 -16.17 -6.39 4.30
C CYS A 24 -16.40 -7.89 4.05
N ALA A 25 -16.04 -8.78 4.98
CA ALA A 25 -16.28 -10.23 4.86
C ALA A 25 -17.79 -10.60 4.78
N HIS A 26 -18.68 -9.69 5.16
CA HIS A 26 -20.13 -9.87 5.02
C HIS A 26 -20.66 -9.66 3.59
N LEU A 27 -19.79 -9.38 2.62
CA LEU A 27 -20.17 -9.18 1.21
C LEU A 27 -20.25 -10.50 0.41
N ASP A 28 -19.64 -11.59 0.91
CA ASP A 28 -19.51 -12.87 0.17
C ASP A 28 -20.08 -14.10 0.92
N ALA A 29 -20.82 -13.94 2.02
CA ALA A 29 -21.34 -15.08 2.79
C ALA A 29 -22.37 -15.92 2.00
N PRO A 30 -22.19 -17.26 1.88
CA PRO A 30 -23.14 -18.14 1.23
C PRO A 30 -24.39 -18.39 2.09
N LYS A 31 -25.54 -18.19 1.44
CA LYS A 31 -26.93 -18.42 1.83
C LYS A 31 -27.16 -19.58 2.83
N MET A 32 -27.79 -19.29 3.97
CA MET A 32 -28.87 -20.12 4.50
C MET A 32 -29.89 -19.24 5.25
N VAL A 33 -31.16 -19.62 5.06
CA VAL A 33 -32.40 -19.14 5.70
C VAL A 33 -33.13 -18.01 4.97
N MET A 34 -34.30 -18.42 4.47
CA MET A 34 -35.38 -17.62 3.92
C MET A 34 -35.84 -16.54 4.90
N ASN A 35 -35.97 -15.31 4.42
CA ASN A 35 -37.15 -14.44 4.59
C ASN A 35 -36.92 -13.20 3.72
N ASN A 36 -37.99 -12.75 3.05
CA ASN A 36 -37.98 -11.74 2.00
C ASN A 36 -37.69 -10.31 2.48
N THR A 37 -36.48 -10.07 2.99
CA THR A 37 -35.86 -8.75 3.15
C THR A 37 -34.38 -8.89 2.80
N SER A 38 -34.00 -8.39 1.63
CA SER A 38 -32.65 -8.38 1.08
C SER A 38 -31.70 -7.57 1.97
N GLU A 39 -31.00 -8.22 2.89
CA GLU A 39 -30.02 -7.57 3.76
C GLU A 39 -28.67 -8.30 3.58
N ASN A 40 -27.74 -7.78 2.77
CA ASN A 40 -27.04 -6.53 3.06
C ASN A 40 -27.27 -5.34 2.10
N GLY A 41 -28.07 -5.47 1.03
CA GLY A 41 -28.63 -4.38 0.18
C GLY A 41 -27.69 -3.34 -0.44
N LEU A 42 -26.39 -3.36 -0.14
CA LEU A 42 -25.42 -2.34 -0.54
C LEU A 42 -24.80 -2.72 -1.88
N HIS A 43 -25.16 -1.96 -2.90
CA HIS A 43 -24.53 -2.02 -4.21
C HIS A 43 -23.74 -0.74 -4.46
N PHE A 44 -22.54 -0.88 -5.01
CA PHE A 44 -21.69 0.23 -5.36
C PHE A 44 -21.74 0.47 -6.87
N ASP A 45 -22.04 1.70 -7.28
CA ASP A 45 -22.00 2.07 -8.69
C ASP A 45 -20.57 2.42 -9.13
N ASN A 46 -19.88 3.21 -8.30
CA ASN A 46 -18.59 3.79 -8.64
C ASN A 46 -17.55 3.42 -7.56
N LEU A 47 -16.38 2.94 -7.98
CA LEU A 47 -15.22 2.70 -7.13
C LEU A 47 -14.11 3.68 -7.52
N TYR A 48 -13.57 4.42 -6.55
CA TYR A 48 -12.46 5.35 -6.74
C TYR A 48 -11.26 4.87 -5.92
N LEU A 49 -10.12 4.69 -6.58
CA LEU A 49 -8.89 4.22 -5.95
C LEU A 49 -7.83 5.32 -6.01
N ASP A 50 -7.37 5.75 -4.83
CA ASP A 50 -6.10 6.46 -4.70
C ASP A 50 -4.97 5.44 -4.79
N MET A 51 -4.31 5.42 -5.94
CA MET A 51 -3.32 4.41 -6.29
C MET A 51 -2.08 4.50 -5.43
N ASN A 52 -1.73 5.66 -4.88
CA ASN A 52 -0.53 5.77 -4.04
C ASN A 52 -0.69 4.94 -2.76
N ASN A 53 -1.90 4.86 -2.20
CA ASN A 53 -2.19 4.00 -1.05
C ASN A 53 -2.10 2.49 -1.36
N ILE A 54 -2.06 2.11 -2.64
CA ILE A 54 -1.87 0.72 -3.09
C ILE A 54 -0.40 0.49 -3.46
N ILE A 55 0.22 1.40 -4.22
CA ILE A 55 1.60 1.29 -4.70
C ILE A 55 2.58 1.17 -3.53
N HIS A 56 2.39 1.96 -2.47
CA HIS A 56 3.29 1.95 -1.32
C HIS A 56 3.36 0.55 -0.64
N PRO A 57 2.26 -0.02 -0.11
CA PRO A 57 2.28 -1.36 0.49
C PRO A 57 2.69 -2.49 -0.47
N CYS A 58 2.43 -2.34 -1.77
CA CYS A 58 2.82 -3.36 -2.76
C CYS A 58 4.31 -3.35 -3.10
N THR A 59 5.00 -2.22 -2.96
CA THR A 59 6.43 -2.10 -3.29
C THR A 59 7.35 -2.27 -2.08
N HIS A 60 6.91 -1.83 -0.90
CA HIS A 60 7.64 -1.93 0.37
C HIS A 60 6.67 -2.28 1.51
N PRO A 61 6.15 -3.53 1.54
CA PRO A 61 5.31 -3.97 2.63
C PRO A 61 6.08 -3.99 3.95
N SER A 62 5.44 -3.56 5.04
CA SER A 62 6.06 -3.58 6.38
C SER A 62 6.20 -4.98 6.97
N ASP A 63 5.30 -5.90 6.59
CA ASP A 63 5.15 -7.21 7.26
C ASP A 63 5.79 -8.38 6.51
N ARG A 64 6.31 -8.15 5.29
CA ARG A 64 6.92 -9.18 4.45
C ARG A 64 8.04 -8.60 3.60
N LEU A 65 8.81 -9.48 2.95
CA LEU A 65 9.85 -9.05 2.03
C LEU A 65 9.24 -8.32 0.80
N PRO A 66 9.90 -7.26 0.29
CA PRO A 66 9.45 -6.56 -0.89
C PRO A 66 9.58 -7.44 -2.14
N PRO A 67 8.65 -7.34 -3.11
CA PRO A 67 8.76 -8.07 -4.37
C PRO A 67 9.99 -7.60 -5.15
N ILE A 68 10.74 -8.57 -5.68
CA ILE A 68 12.01 -8.33 -6.36
C ILE A 68 11.74 -7.93 -7.81
N GLY A 69 12.13 -6.71 -8.16
CA GLY A 69 12.03 -6.18 -9.51
C GLY A 69 10.68 -5.54 -9.85
N GLU A 70 10.71 -4.66 -10.84
CA GLU A 70 9.57 -3.81 -11.24
C GLU A 70 8.36 -4.64 -11.72
N THR A 71 8.60 -5.73 -12.47
CA THR A 71 7.53 -6.62 -12.94
C THR A 71 6.78 -7.29 -11.78
N ALA A 72 7.49 -7.73 -10.74
CA ALA A 72 6.87 -8.34 -9.56
C ALA A 72 6.08 -7.30 -8.75
N GLN A 73 6.60 -6.08 -8.64
CA GLN A 73 5.91 -4.94 -8.02
C GLN A 73 4.61 -4.59 -8.77
N HIS A 74 4.65 -4.50 -10.10
CA HIS A 74 3.47 -4.28 -10.93
C HIS A 74 2.44 -5.40 -10.74
N THR A 75 2.88 -6.66 -10.71
CA THR A 75 2.00 -7.81 -10.49
C THR A 75 1.32 -7.76 -9.12
N ALA A 76 2.04 -7.35 -8.07
CA ALA A 76 1.48 -7.15 -6.74
C ALA A 76 0.42 -6.03 -6.72
N ILE A 77 0.66 -4.92 -7.43
CA ILE A 77 -0.29 -3.81 -7.59
C ILE A 77 -1.55 -4.29 -8.32
N PHE A 78 -1.40 -5.02 -9.43
CA PHE A 78 -2.52 -5.56 -10.20
C PHE A 78 -3.38 -6.51 -9.37
N THR A 79 -2.74 -7.40 -8.60
CA THR A 79 -3.43 -8.34 -7.72
C THR A 79 -4.23 -7.59 -6.65
N ALA A 80 -3.69 -6.50 -6.10
CA ALA A 80 -4.41 -5.67 -5.13
C ALA A 80 -5.63 -4.98 -5.75
N ILE A 81 -5.49 -4.39 -6.95
CA ILE A 81 -6.61 -3.77 -7.68
C ILE A 81 -7.70 -4.82 -7.96
N ASP A 82 -7.33 -5.98 -8.49
CA ASP A 82 -8.27 -7.04 -8.81
C ASP A 82 -9.00 -7.54 -7.56
N GLY A 83 -8.28 -7.66 -6.43
CA GLY A 83 -8.87 -7.98 -5.14
C GLY A 83 -9.91 -6.96 -4.68
N LEU A 84 -9.61 -5.65 -4.83
CA LEU A 84 -10.54 -4.57 -4.49
C LEU A 84 -11.78 -4.57 -5.41
N VAL A 85 -11.61 -4.77 -6.72
CA VAL A 85 -12.73 -4.84 -7.66
C VAL A 85 -13.61 -6.06 -7.35
N LYS A 86 -13.01 -7.21 -7.04
CA LYS A 86 -13.75 -8.43 -6.64
C LYS A 86 -14.52 -8.23 -5.33
N LEU A 87 -13.94 -7.48 -4.39
CA LEU A 87 -14.57 -7.20 -3.10
C LEU A 87 -15.74 -6.22 -3.23
N VAL A 88 -15.54 -5.12 -3.94
CA VAL A 88 -16.52 -4.02 -4.03
C VAL A 88 -17.59 -4.30 -5.09
N LYS A 89 -17.24 -4.98 -6.19
CA LYS A 89 -18.10 -5.27 -7.34
C LYS A 89 -18.83 -4.00 -7.85
N PRO A 90 -18.08 -2.95 -8.27
CA PRO A 90 -18.69 -1.75 -8.83
C PRO A 90 -19.56 -2.10 -10.05
N ARG A 91 -20.61 -1.32 -10.33
CA ARG A 91 -21.54 -1.59 -11.44
C ARG A 91 -21.39 -0.67 -12.65
N LYS A 92 -20.78 0.50 -12.48
CA LYS A 92 -20.74 1.56 -13.49
C LYS A 92 -19.32 2.06 -13.74
N LEU A 93 -18.60 2.47 -12.71
CA LEU A 93 -17.31 3.16 -12.85
C LEU A 93 -16.22 2.58 -11.96
N LEU A 94 -15.03 2.41 -12.53
CA LEU A 94 -13.77 2.26 -11.82
C LEU A 94 -12.86 3.44 -12.16
N TYR A 95 -12.51 4.26 -11.18
CA TYR A 95 -11.61 5.41 -11.34
C TYR A 95 -10.30 5.15 -10.60
N LEU A 96 -9.18 5.12 -11.32
CA LEU A 96 -7.84 4.91 -10.79
C LEU A 96 -7.08 6.24 -10.83
N ALA A 97 -6.71 6.78 -9.66
CA ALA A 97 -6.02 8.06 -9.55
C ALA A 97 -4.60 7.87 -9.04
N ILE A 98 -3.60 8.13 -9.90
CA ILE A 98 -2.20 8.19 -9.50
C ILE A 98 -1.85 9.65 -9.17
N ASP A 99 -1.05 9.90 -8.13
CA ASP A 99 -0.57 11.26 -7.86
C ASP A 99 0.20 11.79 -9.07
N GLY A 100 -0.18 12.99 -9.51
CA GLY A 100 0.57 13.82 -10.42
C GLY A 100 1.31 14.94 -9.69
N VAL A 101 1.71 15.97 -10.44
CA VAL A 101 2.38 17.14 -9.85
C VAL A 101 1.42 17.84 -8.90
N ALA A 102 1.80 17.90 -7.61
CA ALA A 102 0.97 18.44 -6.53
C ALA A 102 1.17 19.96 -6.33
N PRO A 103 0.27 20.65 -5.61
CA PRO A 103 0.46 22.06 -5.25
C PRO A 103 1.70 22.30 -4.39
N ARG A 104 2.25 23.53 -4.42
CA ARG A 104 3.48 23.90 -3.69
C ARG A 104 3.42 23.57 -2.20
N ALA A 105 2.29 23.79 -1.55
CA ALA A 105 2.11 23.47 -0.13
C ALA A 105 2.35 21.98 0.14
N LYS A 106 1.77 21.10 -0.68
CA LYS A 106 1.97 19.64 -0.59
C LYS A 106 3.39 19.25 -0.96
N ILE A 107 3.99 19.86 -2.00
CA ILE A 107 5.39 19.58 -2.37
C ILE A 107 6.32 19.86 -1.18
N SER A 108 6.12 20.97 -0.46
CA SER A 108 6.90 21.28 0.74
C SER A 108 6.77 20.19 1.80
N GLN A 109 5.54 19.73 2.06
CA GLN A 109 5.28 18.65 3.01
C GLN A 109 5.92 17.32 2.58
N GLN A 110 5.78 16.94 1.31
CA GLN A 110 6.39 15.74 0.73
C GLN A 110 7.92 15.81 0.81
N ARG A 111 8.50 16.97 0.49
CA ARG A 111 9.96 17.20 0.59
C ARG A 111 10.45 17.01 2.03
N SER A 112 9.78 17.61 3.01
CA SER A 112 10.12 17.43 4.43
C SER A 112 10.06 15.96 4.85
N ARG A 113 9.01 15.24 4.45
CA ARG A 113 8.87 13.80 4.75
C ARG A 113 9.99 12.97 4.12
N ARG A 114 10.27 13.15 2.83
CA ARG A 114 11.34 12.42 2.12
C ARG A 114 12.72 12.70 2.73
N PHE A 115 12.98 13.95 3.13
CA PHE A 115 14.24 14.30 3.78
C PHE A 115 14.41 13.63 5.14
N LEU A 116 13.35 13.58 5.95
CA LEU A 116 13.36 12.86 7.23
C LEU A 116 13.60 11.37 7.03
N MET A 117 12.92 10.74 6.07
CA MET A 117 13.12 9.32 5.76
C MET A 117 14.57 9.01 5.40
N VAL A 118 15.20 9.78 4.49
CA VAL A 118 16.61 9.57 4.12
C VAL A 118 17.54 9.71 5.34
N LYS A 119 17.27 10.68 6.22
CA LYS A 119 18.05 10.89 7.43
C LYS A 119 17.89 9.72 8.42
N GLU A 120 16.66 9.25 8.63
CA GLU A 120 16.36 8.10 9.49
C GLU A 120 16.99 6.82 8.95
N THR A 121 16.87 6.56 7.65
CA THR A 121 17.52 5.39 7.01
C THR A 121 19.04 5.45 7.16
N LYS A 122 19.65 6.63 7.01
CA LYS A 122 21.10 6.79 7.21
C LYS A 122 21.51 6.50 8.66
N LEU A 123 20.77 7.04 9.63
CA LEU A 123 21.03 6.81 11.05
C LEU A 123 20.85 5.33 11.43
N MET A 124 19.81 4.66 10.91
CA MET A 124 19.59 3.23 11.11
C MET A 124 20.73 2.39 10.55
N ARG A 125 21.25 2.74 9.36
CA ARG A 125 22.41 2.07 8.76
C ARG A 125 23.68 2.27 9.59
N GLU A 126 23.93 3.47 10.10
CA GLU A 126 25.06 3.75 10.98
C GLU A 126 24.97 2.90 12.25
N ASN A 127 23.82 2.91 12.93
CA ASN A 127 23.58 2.11 14.13
C ASN A 127 23.69 0.60 13.90
N SER A 128 23.21 0.10 12.75
CA SER A 128 23.32 -1.33 12.41
C SER A 128 24.77 -1.73 12.15
N THR A 129 25.56 -0.88 11.48
CA THR A 129 27.00 -1.16 11.28
C THR A 129 27.77 -1.18 12.60
N ASP A 130 27.38 -0.36 13.57
CA ASP A 130 28.02 -0.37 14.88
C ASP A 130 27.64 -1.60 15.71
N LEU A 131 26.39 -2.07 15.59
CA LEU A 131 25.96 -3.34 16.18
C LEU A 131 26.68 -4.54 15.54
N GLU A 132 26.83 -4.56 14.22
CA GLU A 132 27.59 -5.58 13.50
C GLU A 132 29.06 -5.62 13.94
N LYS A 133 29.72 -4.45 14.04
CA LYS A 133 31.09 -4.35 14.57
C LYS A 133 31.19 -4.85 16.01
N PHE A 134 30.20 -4.54 16.85
CA PHE A 134 30.16 -5.02 18.23
C PHE A 134 30.01 -6.55 18.30
N HIS A 135 29.09 -7.14 17.52
CA HIS A 135 28.93 -8.59 17.42
C HIS A 135 30.20 -9.27 16.90
N GLN A 136 30.84 -8.70 15.88
CA GLN A 136 32.10 -9.20 15.36
C GLN A 136 33.21 -9.19 16.43
N PHE A 137 33.31 -8.10 17.20
CA PHE A 137 34.26 -7.99 18.30
C PHE A 137 33.98 -9.01 19.43
N ALA A 138 32.71 -9.21 19.80
CA ALA A 138 32.31 -10.19 20.81
C ALA A 138 32.65 -11.63 20.38
N ASN A 139 32.34 -11.99 19.13
CA ASN A 139 32.65 -13.30 18.56
C ASN A 139 34.16 -13.54 18.45
N GLN A 140 34.92 -12.51 18.06
CA GLN A 140 36.39 -12.58 18.06
C GLN A 140 36.96 -12.80 19.46
N SER A 141 36.40 -12.12 20.47
CA SER A 141 36.80 -12.28 21.88
C SER A 141 36.47 -13.67 22.44
N LEU A 142 35.30 -14.22 22.12
CA LEU A 142 34.91 -15.59 22.49
C LEU A 142 35.82 -16.64 21.83
N ALA A 143 36.19 -16.46 20.56
CA ALA A 143 37.13 -17.36 19.87
C ALA A 143 38.53 -17.38 20.53
N ILE A 144 39.00 -16.23 21.02
CA ILE A 144 40.26 -16.14 21.78
C ILE A 144 40.16 -16.88 23.11
N LEU A 145 39.04 -16.75 23.82
CA LEU A 145 38.80 -17.44 25.10
C LEU A 145 38.68 -18.94 24.92
N GLN A 146 37.99 -19.41 23.89
CA GLN A 146 37.89 -20.84 23.56
C GLN A 146 39.27 -21.46 23.28
N ARG A 147 40.17 -20.75 22.59
CA ARG A 147 41.55 -21.19 22.36
C ARG A 147 42.38 -21.33 23.65
N ARG A 148 42.03 -20.64 24.73
CA ARG A 148 42.69 -20.78 26.05
C ARG A 148 42.11 -21.92 26.89
N VAL A 149 40.92 -22.43 26.57
CA VAL A 149 40.22 -23.46 27.35
C VAL A 149 40.32 -24.85 26.70
N SER A 150 40.73 -24.96 25.43
CA SER A 150 40.94 -26.25 24.75
C SER A 150 42.21 -26.98 25.21
N GLY A 151 42.15 -27.63 26.37
CA GLY A 151 42.71 -28.97 26.53
C GLY A 151 41.83 -30.00 25.80
N PRO A 152 42.34 -31.22 25.49
CA PRO A 152 41.68 -32.11 24.55
C PRO A 152 40.52 -32.87 25.23
N THR A 153 39.31 -32.33 25.17
CA THR A 153 38.11 -33.15 25.32
C THR A 153 37.04 -32.73 24.32
N ASN A 154 36.69 -33.69 23.45
CA ASN A 154 35.61 -33.62 22.48
C ASN A 154 34.26 -33.46 23.17
N THR A 155 33.67 -32.28 23.12
CA THR A 155 32.21 -32.11 23.11
C THR A 155 31.85 -31.07 22.06
N GLY A 156 31.65 -31.55 20.84
CA GLY A 156 31.09 -30.74 19.76
C GLY A 156 29.64 -30.43 20.09
N LEU A 157 29.34 -29.15 20.31
CA LEU A 157 28.00 -28.60 20.26
C LEU A 157 28.12 -27.09 20.01
N THR A 158 27.19 -26.57 19.19
CA THR A 158 26.93 -25.16 18.86
C THR A 158 27.89 -24.45 17.90
N LEU A 159 27.83 -24.83 16.62
CA LEU A 159 28.07 -23.93 15.47
C LEU A 159 27.22 -24.40 14.28
N SER A 160 25.92 -24.09 14.29
CA SER A 160 25.04 -24.38 13.14
C SER A 160 23.83 -23.45 13.02
N ILE A 161 23.75 -22.37 13.81
CA ILE A 161 22.64 -21.38 13.71
C ILE A 161 23.10 -20.09 12.99
N GLU A 162 24.38 -19.74 13.01
CA GLU A 162 24.85 -18.46 12.45
C GLU A 162 25.16 -18.50 10.94
N GLU A 163 25.60 -19.63 10.38
CA GLU A 163 25.96 -19.73 8.95
C GLU A 163 24.76 -19.75 7.98
N THR A 164 23.54 -20.03 8.46
CA THR A 164 22.35 -19.99 7.60
C THR A 164 21.77 -18.57 7.47
N ILE A 165 22.09 -17.66 8.40
CA ILE A 165 21.58 -16.27 8.40
C ILE A 165 22.50 -15.33 7.59
N SER A 166 23.80 -15.64 7.50
CA SER A 166 24.80 -14.79 6.80
C SER A 166 24.71 -14.85 5.27
N ASN A 167 24.23 -15.95 4.69
CA ASN A 167 24.15 -16.11 3.23
C ASN A 167 22.84 -15.60 2.59
N SER A 168 21.87 -15.13 3.38
CA SER A 168 20.61 -14.55 2.89
C SER A 168 20.50 -13.03 3.09
N SER A 169 21.50 -12.40 3.72
CA SER A 169 21.46 -10.99 4.16
C SER A 169 22.22 -10.00 3.27
N SER A 170 22.84 -10.46 2.17
CA SER A 170 23.77 -9.66 1.36
C SER A 170 23.26 -9.25 -0.03
N ALA A 171 21.95 -9.26 -0.25
CA ALA A 171 21.32 -8.57 -1.37
C ALA A 171 20.01 -7.92 -0.92
N ASN A 172 20.11 -6.96 -0.01
CA ASN A 172 19.02 -6.05 0.32
C ASN A 172 18.81 -5.15 -0.92
N PHE A 173 18.00 -5.61 -1.88
CA PHE A 173 17.57 -4.83 -3.04
C PHE A 173 16.62 -3.75 -2.55
N ASP A 174 17.22 -2.70 -1.98
CA ASP A 174 16.54 -1.57 -1.38
C ASP A 174 15.77 -0.83 -2.49
N PHE A 175 14.45 -1.02 -2.56
CA PHE A 175 13.61 -0.29 -3.50
C PHE A 175 13.57 1.18 -3.08
N ASP A 176 14.01 2.09 -3.96
CA ASP A 176 13.95 3.52 -3.68
C ASP A 176 12.51 4.03 -3.76
N SER A 177 11.83 4.10 -2.61
CA SER A 177 10.45 4.63 -2.51
C SER A 177 10.29 6.06 -3.04
N ASN A 178 11.37 6.84 -3.19
CA ASN A 178 11.29 8.16 -3.82
C ASN A 178 10.95 8.10 -5.31
N CYS A 179 11.13 6.93 -5.95
CA CYS A 179 10.72 6.71 -7.33
C CYS A 179 9.19 6.76 -7.52
N ILE A 180 8.40 6.66 -6.44
CA ILE A 180 6.94 6.90 -6.41
C ILE A 180 6.70 8.42 -6.39
N THR A 181 7.07 9.07 -7.50
CA THR A 181 6.93 10.51 -7.73
C THR A 181 6.68 10.73 -9.23
N PRO A 182 5.79 11.65 -9.62
CA PRO A 182 5.59 12.01 -11.02
C PRO A 182 6.91 12.37 -11.72
N GLY A 183 7.06 11.94 -12.97
CA GLY A 183 8.24 12.21 -13.80
C GLY A 183 9.36 11.18 -13.70
N THR A 184 9.24 10.16 -12.85
CA THR A 184 10.21 9.06 -12.78
C THR A 184 9.92 7.98 -13.83
N LYS A 185 10.96 7.21 -14.20
CA LYS A 185 10.82 6.08 -15.13
C LYS A 185 9.86 5.01 -14.60
N PHE A 186 9.92 4.73 -13.30
CA PHE A 186 9.00 3.81 -12.63
C PHE A 186 7.54 4.21 -12.83
N MET A 187 7.17 5.48 -12.59
CA MET A 187 5.78 5.91 -12.74
C MET A 187 5.31 5.90 -14.20
N SER A 188 6.20 6.18 -15.16
CA SER A 188 5.90 6.05 -16.58
C SER A 188 5.61 4.59 -16.95
N ASN A 189 6.50 3.67 -16.56
CA ASN A 189 6.34 2.25 -16.86
C ASN A 189 5.11 1.66 -16.16
N LEU A 190 4.84 2.05 -14.91
CA LEU A 190 3.64 1.65 -14.18
C LEU A 190 2.36 2.12 -14.89
N SER A 191 2.37 3.34 -15.44
CA SER A 191 1.23 3.87 -16.20
C SER A 191 0.96 3.05 -17.45
N ASP A 192 1.99 2.67 -18.19
CA ASP A 192 1.85 1.82 -19.39
C ASP A 192 1.41 0.39 -19.01
N ALA A 193 1.97 -0.17 -17.95
CA ALA A 193 1.61 -1.49 -17.45
C ALA A 193 0.15 -1.53 -16.96
N LEU A 194 -0.33 -0.46 -16.28
CA LEU A 194 -1.73 -0.33 -15.88
C LEU A 194 -2.67 -0.23 -17.07
N LYS A 195 -2.32 0.52 -18.12
CA LYS A 195 -3.12 0.59 -19.36
C LYS A 195 -3.29 -0.80 -19.96
N PHE A 196 -2.21 -1.57 -20.06
CA PHE A 196 -2.25 -2.95 -20.55
C PHE A 196 -3.10 -3.85 -19.64
N HIS A 197 -2.91 -3.77 -18.32
CA HIS A 197 -3.70 -4.55 -17.35
C HIS A 197 -5.20 -4.26 -17.47
N ILE A 198 -5.58 -2.99 -17.53
CA ILE A 198 -6.98 -2.57 -17.69
C ILE A 198 -7.56 -3.13 -19.00
N GLN A 199 -6.84 -3.01 -20.11
CA GLN A 199 -7.29 -3.53 -21.40
C GLN A 199 -7.49 -5.05 -21.34
N SER A 200 -6.55 -5.78 -20.75
CA SER A 200 -6.66 -7.22 -20.55
C SER A 200 -7.88 -7.58 -19.69
N ARG A 201 -8.13 -6.85 -18.60
CA ARG A 201 -9.29 -7.08 -17.74
C ARG A 201 -10.62 -6.78 -18.43
N LEU A 202 -10.70 -5.70 -19.20
CA LEU A 202 -11.90 -5.36 -19.98
C LEU A 202 -12.25 -6.45 -21.02
N GLU A 203 -11.25 -7.08 -21.63
CA GLU A 203 -11.45 -8.13 -22.63
C GLU A 203 -11.85 -9.48 -21.99
N TYR A 204 -11.12 -9.89 -20.95
CA TYR A 204 -11.18 -11.26 -20.45
C TYR A 204 -11.91 -11.45 -19.12
N ASP A 205 -12.12 -10.39 -18.31
CA ASP A 205 -12.74 -10.48 -16.99
C ASP A 205 -14.18 -9.98 -17.01
N SER A 206 -15.14 -10.86 -16.70
CA SER A 206 -16.57 -10.53 -16.70
C SER A 206 -16.95 -9.45 -15.68
N LEU A 207 -16.18 -9.28 -14.59
CA LEU A 207 -16.43 -8.23 -13.61
C LEU A 207 -16.10 -6.83 -14.17
N TRP A 208 -15.23 -6.76 -15.17
CA TRP A 208 -14.76 -5.49 -15.74
C TRP A 208 -15.50 -5.13 -17.03
N LYS A 209 -16.02 -6.11 -17.78
CA LYS A 209 -16.68 -5.92 -19.09
C LYS A 209 -17.73 -4.82 -19.15
N HIS A 210 -18.43 -4.57 -18.05
CA HIS A 210 -19.51 -3.57 -17.98
C HIS A 210 -19.10 -2.25 -17.35
N LEU A 211 -17.84 -2.11 -16.92
CA LEU A 211 -17.33 -0.92 -16.26
C LEU A 211 -16.81 0.08 -17.26
N VAL A 212 -17.12 1.35 -17.02
CA VAL A 212 -16.30 2.46 -17.50
C VAL A 212 -15.06 2.51 -16.61
N VAL A 213 -13.88 2.36 -17.19
CA VAL A 213 -12.62 2.46 -16.44
C VAL A 213 -11.89 3.74 -16.84
N ILE A 214 -11.58 4.59 -15.85
CA ILE A 214 -10.82 5.83 -16.04
C ILE A 214 -9.51 5.70 -15.30
N LEU A 215 -8.40 5.89 -16.01
CA LEU A 215 -7.06 6.01 -15.45
C LEU A 215 -6.60 7.47 -15.53
N SER A 216 -6.43 8.11 -14.37
CA SER A 216 -5.75 9.40 -14.25
C SER A 216 -4.32 9.16 -13.78
N ASP A 217 -3.41 9.01 -14.74
CA ASP A 217 -2.01 8.68 -14.48
C ASP A 217 -1.20 9.86 -13.91
N ALA A 218 0.09 9.62 -13.66
CA ALA A 218 0.99 10.60 -13.06
C ALA A 218 1.27 11.82 -13.95
N SER A 219 0.94 11.77 -15.24
CA SER A 219 1.10 12.91 -16.16
C SER A 219 0.02 13.98 -15.97
N VAL A 220 -1.15 13.58 -15.45
CA VAL A 220 -2.22 14.52 -15.11
C VAL A 220 -1.85 15.22 -13.79
N PRO A 221 -1.82 16.56 -13.72
CA PRO A 221 -1.47 17.26 -12.48
C PRO A 221 -2.53 17.06 -11.38
N GLY A 222 -2.12 17.21 -10.13
CA GLY A 222 -2.96 17.07 -8.95
C GLY A 222 -2.71 15.80 -8.14
N GLU A 223 -3.08 15.84 -6.87
CA GLU A 223 -3.04 14.69 -5.96
C GLU A 223 -4.20 13.74 -6.26
N GLY A 224 -4.02 12.44 -6.09
CA GLY A 224 -4.99 11.40 -6.40
C GLY A 224 -6.34 11.64 -5.71
N GLU A 225 -6.32 11.93 -4.41
CA GLU A 225 -7.52 12.29 -3.64
C GLU A 225 -8.25 13.52 -4.20
N HIS A 226 -7.50 14.54 -4.65
CA HIS A 226 -8.08 15.75 -5.21
C HIS A 226 -8.62 15.54 -6.62
N LYS A 227 -7.95 14.73 -7.46
CA LYS A 227 -8.44 14.34 -8.79
C LYS A 227 -9.78 13.60 -8.68
N ILE A 228 -9.88 12.65 -7.75
CA ILE A 228 -11.11 11.91 -7.46
C ILE A 228 -12.22 12.88 -7.04
N MET A 229 -11.93 13.75 -6.08
CA MET A 229 -12.93 14.70 -5.57
C MET A 229 -13.35 15.73 -6.63
N GLU A 230 -12.43 16.18 -7.48
CA GLU A 230 -12.74 17.07 -8.61
C GLU A 230 -13.66 16.38 -9.62
N TYR A 231 -13.36 15.12 -9.98
CA TYR A 231 -14.22 14.33 -10.87
C TYR A 231 -15.63 14.18 -10.28
N ILE A 232 -15.76 13.82 -9.00
CA ILE A 232 -17.06 13.70 -8.31
C ILE A 232 -17.84 15.02 -8.35
N ARG A 233 -17.18 16.17 -8.14
CA ARG A 233 -17.84 17.49 -8.19
C ARG A 233 -18.34 17.82 -9.60
N LYS A 234 -17.54 17.57 -10.64
CA LYS A 234 -17.91 17.82 -12.04
C LYS A 234 -19.09 16.93 -12.47
N GLU A 235 -19.06 15.65 -12.10
CA GLU A 235 -20.16 14.73 -12.40
C GLU A 235 -21.48 15.14 -11.75
N LYS A 236 -21.44 15.68 -10.52
CA LYS A 236 -22.62 16.22 -9.85
C LYS A 236 -23.17 17.49 -10.52
N GLN A 237 -22.29 18.36 -11.01
CA GLN A 237 -22.71 19.56 -11.75
C GLN A 237 -23.38 19.21 -13.08
N ASN A 238 -22.89 18.17 -13.75
CA ASN A 238 -23.42 17.70 -15.03
C ASN A 238 -24.72 16.87 -14.89
N ARG A 239 -25.06 16.42 -13.68
CA ARG A 239 -26.28 15.64 -13.36
C ARG A 239 -27.09 16.28 -12.22
N PRO A 240 -27.70 17.45 -12.44
CA PRO A 240 -28.41 18.18 -11.38
C PRO A 240 -29.67 17.47 -10.85
N ASN A 241 -30.21 16.46 -11.55
CA ASN A 241 -31.47 15.78 -11.22
C ASN A 241 -31.30 14.46 -10.44
N ASP A 242 -30.07 14.03 -10.14
CA ASP A 242 -29.85 12.98 -9.14
C ASP A 242 -29.99 13.61 -7.76
N LEU A 243 -31.23 13.61 -7.23
CA LEU A 243 -31.57 14.13 -5.90
C LEU A 243 -30.52 13.68 -4.86
N PRO A 244 -30.12 14.56 -3.93
CA PRO A 244 -29.26 14.15 -2.84
C PRO A 244 -29.94 13.02 -2.08
N ILE A 245 -29.20 11.91 -1.89
CA ILE A 245 -29.54 10.85 -0.95
C ILE A 245 -30.06 11.53 0.31
N GLU A 246 -31.32 11.26 0.64
CA GLU A 246 -32.06 11.89 1.73
C GLU A 246 -31.14 12.08 2.94
N ALA A 247 -31.04 13.33 3.37
CA ALA A 247 -30.43 13.67 4.65
C ALA A 247 -31.10 12.79 5.71
N PHE A 248 -30.33 11.87 6.30
CA PHE A 248 -30.80 11.04 7.40
C PHE A 248 -31.47 11.92 8.48
N PRO A 249 -32.55 11.44 9.11
CA PRO A 249 -33.30 12.22 10.08
C PRO A 249 -32.39 12.61 11.24
N ARG A 250 -32.46 13.89 11.64
CA ARG A 250 -31.89 14.35 12.90
C ARG A 250 -32.59 13.60 14.03
N PHE A 251 -31.82 12.83 14.80
CA PHE A 251 -32.13 12.52 16.19
C PHE A 251 -31.22 13.37 17.07
#